data_AF-A0A0C2W996-F1
#
_entry.id   AF-A0A0C2W996-F1
#
_cell.length_a   1.000
_cell.length_b   1.000
_cell.length_c   1.000
_cell.angle_alpha   90.00
_cell.angle_beta   90.00
_cell.angle_gamma   90.00
#
_symmetry.space_group_name_H-M   'P 1'
#
loop_
_entity.id
_entity.type
_entity.pdbx_description
1 polymer ?
#
loop_
_entity_poly.entity_id
_entity_poly.type
_entity_poly.pdbx_seq_one_letter_code
_entity_poly.pdbx_strand_id
1 'polypeptide(L)'
;MTGTATSSSLNKPKQEEAPTKSHSTCKGPYYPEFVSFSALIAQFRAELHSFLRDQAQLALRRRYTSIEDCESSTSASKPPATENVAPTPTSLGPLFTFKGQSSTVCSTPNIMSPSHRTAILSHLVYVRSELERASLLQLRPENTENPLVAFKEGFAVRFVCMHAIPLGWFLSGEQDNEKQRRERETETGAGDMRKDIKGELDIIVFPDHSHHILPGQTTMIKFRMGVVNFS
;
A
#
# COMPACT_ATOMS: atom_id res chain seq x y z
N MET A 1 49.43 -24.90 63.21
CA MET A 1 49.76 -23.53 63.66
C MET A 1 48.85 -22.55 62.95
N THR A 2 48.24 -21.66 63.73
CA THR A 2 47.75 -20.32 63.39
C THR A 2 46.81 -20.18 62.20
N GLY A 3 45.52 -20.11 62.51
CA GLY A 3 44.53 -19.45 61.66
C GLY A 3 44.67 -17.94 61.67
N THR A 4 44.07 -17.32 60.66
CA THR A 4 43.88 -15.87 60.59
C THR A 4 42.55 -15.62 59.90
N ALA A 5 41.63 -15.05 60.67
CA ALA A 5 40.37 -14.48 60.24
C ALA A 5 40.58 -12.99 59.92
N THR A 6 39.94 -12.49 58.86
CA THR A 6 39.72 -11.06 58.59
C THR A 6 38.56 -10.96 57.60
N SER A 7 37.36 -10.61 58.07
CA SER A 7 36.81 -9.26 58.32
C SER A 7 35.90 -8.83 57.16
N SER A 8 34.62 -9.00 57.43
CA SER A 8 33.47 -8.48 56.71
C SER A 8 33.51 -6.95 56.63
N SER A 9 33.46 -6.40 55.42
CA SER A 9 33.15 -4.98 55.19
C SER A 9 31.81 -4.88 54.46
N LEU A 10 30.86 -4.28 55.17
CA LEU A 10 29.46 -4.13 54.81
C LEU A 10 29.32 -2.87 53.92
N ASN A 11 29.26 -3.05 52.61
CA ASN A 11 28.96 -1.95 51.68
C ASN A 11 27.45 -1.68 51.65
N LYS A 12 27.05 -0.48 52.09
CA LYS A 12 25.68 0.05 51.95
C LYS A 12 25.30 0.16 50.46
N PRO A 13 24.12 -0.34 50.04
CA PRO A 13 23.59 -0.01 48.72
C PRO A 13 23.12 1.44 48.71
N LYS A 14 23.74 2.24 47.83
CA LYS A 14 23.33 3.60 47.51
C LYS A 14 22.08 3.49 46.63
N GLN A 15 20.90 3.84 47.17
CA GLN A 15 19.67 3.96 46.39
C GLN A 15 19.86 5.06 45.36
N GLU A 16 20.02 4.65 44.11
CA GLU A 16 19.99 5.50 42.94
C GLU A 16 18.52 5.70 42.58
N GLU A 17 18.00 6.90 42.83
CA GLU A 17 16.66 7.31 42.39
C GLU A 17 16.57 7.18 40.87
N ALA A 18 15.79 6.21 40.42
CA ALA A 18 15.53 5.98 39.02
C ALA A 18 14.81 7.21 38.43
N PRO A 19 15.35 7.88 37.40
CA PRO A 19 14.64 8.94 36.71
C PRO A 19 13.47 8.30 35.94
N THR A 20 12.26 8.40 36.51
CA THR A 20 10.99 8.15 35.81
C THR A 20 10.81 9.19 34.71
N LYS A 21 11.52 9.00 33.59
CA LYS A 21 11.21 9.65 32.32
C LYS A 21 9.95 8.98 31.78
N SER A 22 8.82 9.64 31.98
CA SER A 22 7.58 9.36 31.26
C SER A 22 7.81 9.60 29.77
N HIS A 23 8.30 8.58 29.06
CA HIS A 23 8.33 8.58 27.61
C HIS A 23 6.88 8.67 27.12
N SER A 24 6.50 9.84 26.60
CA SER A 24 5.27 9.98 25.83
C SER A 24 5.38 9.01 24.67
N THR A 25 4.64 7.90 24.72
CA THR A 25 4.57 6.92 23.64
C THR A 25 3.94 7.62 22.45
N CYS A 26 4.77 8.17 21.57
CA CYS A 26 4.36 8.65 20.27
C CYS A 26 3.85 7.42 19.52
N LYS A 27 2.54 7.19 19.57
CA LYS A 27 1.92 6.03 18.92
C LYS A 27 2.04 6.27 17.42
N GLY A 28 3.02 5.62 16.81
CA GLY A 28 3.22 5.64 15.37
C GLY A 28 2.00 5.09 14.62
N PRO A 29 2.01 5.18 13.28
CA PRO A 29 0.93 4.62 12.45
C PRO A 29 0.73 3.13 12.76
N TYR A 30 -0.52 2.73 13.02
CA TYR A 30 -0.89 1.33 13.26
C TYR A 30 -0.89 0.51 11.97
N TYR A 31 -0.29 -0.67 12.00
CA TYR A 31 -0.29 -1.66 10.92
C TYR A 31 -0.88 -2.97 11.46
N PRO A 32 -1.97 -3.50 10.86
CA PRO A 32 -2.54 -4.76 11.30
C PRO A 32 -1.54 -5.91 11.02
N GLU A 33 -1.36 -6.77 12.02
CA GLU A 33 -0.47 -7.92 11.95
C GLU A 33 -1.19 -9.13 11.37
N PHE A 34 -0.56 -9.75 10.38
CA PHE A 34 -1.06 -10.95 9.72
C PHE A 34 -0.26 -12.17 10.16
N VAL A 35 -0.98 -13.26 10.42
CA VAL A 35 -0.41 -14.56 10.83
C VAL A 35 0.60 -15.14 9.82
N SER A 36 0.48 -14.76 8.55
CA SER A 36 1.40 -15.16 7.50
C SER A 36 1.38 -14.16 6.35
N PHE A 37 2.45 -14.18 5.55
CA PHE A 37 2.52 -13.39 4.33
C PHE A 37 1.39 -13.75 3.34
N SER A 38 1.04 -15.03 3.22
CA SER A 38 -0.07 -15.47 2.37
C SER A 38 -1.42 -14.89 2.80
N ALA A 39 -1.68 -14.79 4.12
CA ALA A 39 -2.88 -14.16 4.65
C ALA A 39 -2.94 -12.67 4.31
N LEU A 40 -1.80 -11.96 4.41
CA LEU A 40 -1.67 -10.57 4.01
C LEU A 40 -1.98 -10.39 2.51
N ILE A 41 -1.41 -11.23 1.65
CA ILE A 41 -1.65 -11.17 0.20
C ILE A 41 -3.10 -11.46 -0.16
N ALA A 42 -3.74 -12.44 0.50
CA ALA A 42 -5.14 -12.75 0.28
C ALA A 42 -6.06 -11.57 0.64
N GLN A 43 -5.82 -10.93 1.79
CA GLN A 43 -6.57 -9.74 2.23
C GLN A 43 -6.35 -8.57 1.28
N PHE A 44 -5.09 -8.30 0.90
CA PHE A 44 -4.75 -7.26 -0.07
C PHE A 44 -5.50 -7.43 -1.38
N ARG A 45 -5.52 -8.66 -1.93
CA ARG A 45 -6.24 -8.98 -3.17
C ARG A 45 -7.73 -8.71 -3.05
N ALA A 46 -8.36 -9.15 -1.96
CA ALA A 46 -9.80 -8.99 -1.75
C ALA A 46 -10.19 -7.50 -1.68
N GLU A 47 -9.46 -6.71 -0.89
CA GLU A 47 -9.72 -5.28 -0.72
C GLU A 47 -9.47 -4.50 -2.01
N LEU A 48 -8.37 -4.77 -2.72
CA LEU A 48 -8.05 -4.12 -3.98
C LEU A 48 -9.13 -4.42 -5.03
N HIS A 49 -9.54 -5.68 -5.16
CA HIS A 49 -10.56 -6.06 -6.13
C HIS A 49 -11.91 -5.39 -5.85
N SER A 50 -12.30 -5.30 -4.57
CA SER A 50 -13.49 -4.55 -4.16
C SER A 50 -13.38 -3.09 -4.57
N PHE A 51 -12.25 -2.45 -4.28
CA PHE A 51 -12.03 -1.04 -4.63
C PHE A 51 -12.08 -0.80 -6.15
N LEU A 52 -11.41 -1.63 -6.95
CA LEU A 52 -11.40 -1.49 -8.42
C LEU A 52 -12.81 -1.65 -9.00
N ARG A 53 -13.60 -2.59 -8.46
CA ARG A 53 -15.01 -2.75 -8.81
C ARG A 53 -15.83 -1.50 -8.50
N ASP A 54 -15.69 -0.94 -7.30
CA ASP A 54 -16.40 0.27 -6.89
C ASP A 54 -16.01 1.47 -7.75
N GLN A 55 -14.72 1.60 -8.11
CA GLN A 55 -14.24 2.66 -9.00
C GLN A 55 -14.83 2.56 -10.39
N ALA A 56 -14.96 1.35 -10.93
CA ALA A 56 -15.58 1.14 -12.22
C ALA A 56 -17.08 1.48 -12.18
N GLN A 57 -17.82 1.00 -11.18
CA GLN A 57 -19.23 1.31 -11.02
C GLN A 57 -19.48 2.82 -10.87
N LEU A 58 -18.65 3.51 -10.09
CA LEU A 58 -18.74 4.96 -9.94
C LEU A 58 -18.49 5.70 -11.26
N ALA A 59 -17.50 5.24 -12.04
CA ALA A 59 -17.19 5.82 -13.35
C ALA A 59 -18.35 5.61 -14.35
N LEU A 60 -19.02 4.45 -14.31
CA LEU A 60 -20.19 4.17 -15.12
C LEU A 60 -21.38 5.05 -14.74
N ARG A 61 -21.71 5.15 -13.45
CA ARG A 61 -22.83 5.98 -12.97
C ARG A 61 -22.71 7.44 -13.41
N ARG A 62 -21.51 8.03 -13.24
CA ARG A 62 -21.27 9.43 -13.65
C ARG A 62 -21.47 9.69 -15.14
N ARG A 63 -21.26 8.68 -15.99
CA ARG A 63 -21.50 8.81 -17.43
C ARG A 63 -22.99 8.78 -17.75
N TYR A 64 -23.75 7.86 -17.16
CA TYR A 64 -25.19 7.77 -17.43
C TYR A 64 -25.93 9.03 -16.99
N THR A 65 -25.59 9.59 -15.84
CA THR A 65 -26.19 10.87 -15.38
C THR A 65 -25.87 12.03 -16.33
N SER A 66 -24.66 12.06 -16.92
CA SER A 66 -24.27 13.12 -17.84
C SER A 66 -25.03 13.10 -19.18
N ILE A 67 -25.61 11.97 -19.57
CA ILE A 67 -26.35 11.84 -20.84
C ILE A 67 -27.78 12.37 -20.66
N GLU A 68 -28.44 12.08 -19.54
CA GLU A 68 -29.82 12.51 -19.24
C GLU A 68 -29.95 14.04 -19.11
N ASP A 69 -28.90 14.72 -18.63
CA ASP A 69 -28.88 16.19 -18.50
C ASP A 69 -28.83 16.91 -19.87
N CYS A 70 -28.24 16.28 -20.89
CA CYS A 70 -28.14 16.85 -22.25
C CYS A 70 -29.47 16.75 -23.02
N GLU A 71 -30.29 15.73 -22.77
CA GLU A 71 -31.56 15.55 -23.49
C GLU A 71 -32.72 16.37 -22.89
N SER A 72 -32.58 16.82 -21.64
CA SER A 72 -33.63 17.53 -20.90
C SER A 72 -33.67 19.05 -21.12
N SER A 73 -32.70 19.62 -21.84
CA SER A 73 -32.47 21.07 -21.94
C SER A 73 -32.84 21.68 -23.31
N THR A 74 -34.00 21.29 -23.88
CA THR A 74 -34.55 21.87 -25.12
C THR A 74 -35.72 22.87 -24.91
N SER A 75 -35.78 23.60 -23.80
CA SER A 75 -36.70 24.75 -23.70
C SER A 75 -36.06 25.97 -23.03
N ALA A 76 -36.32 27.10 -23.67
CA ALA A 76 -35.65 28.39 -23.54
C ALA A 76 -35.66 29.01 -22.13
N SER A 77 -34.50 29.51 -21.69
CA SER A 77 -34.34 30.89 -21.23
C SER A 77 -32.87 31.20 -20.97
N LYS A 78 -32.44 32.39 -21.38
CA LYS A 78 -31.06 32.89 -21.37
C LYS A 78 -30.63 33.19 -19.92
N PRO A 79 -29.60 32.53 -19.35
CA PRO A 79 -29.15 32.84 -18.00
C PRO A 79 -28.24 34.08 -17.95
N PRO A 80 -28.25 34.84 -16.84
CA PRO A 80 -27.43 36.03 -16.63
C PRO A 80 -25.95 35.68 -16.38
N ALA A 81 -25.07 36.53 -16.91
CA ALA A 81 -23.61 36.42 -16.77
C ALA A 81 -23.21 36.46 -15.29
N THR A 82 -22.65 35.36 -14.78
CA THR A 82 -22.13 35.28 -13.41
C THR A 82 -20.63 35.04 -13.44
N GLU A 83 -19.93 35.74 -12.56
CA GLU A 83 -18.48 35.96 -12.51
C GLU A 83 -17.61 34.69 -12.45
N ASN A 84 -16.45 34.77 -13.12
CA ASN A 84 -15.39 33.76 -13.15
C ASN A 84 -14.79 33.50 -11.76
N VAL A 85 -15.36 32.56 -11.01
CA VAL A 85 -14.69 31.98 -9.83
C VAL A 85 -13.81 30.82 -10.32
N ALA A 86 -12.50 30.97 -10.19
CA ALA A 86 -11.53 29.95 -10.56
C ALA A 86 -11.81 28.62 -9.83
N PRO A 87 -11.87 27.47 -10.54
CA PRO A 87 -12.17 26.19 -9.92
C PRO A 87 -11.04 25.81 -8.95
N THR A 88 -11.38 25.76 -7.66
CA THR A 88 -10.45 25.29 -6.63
C THR A 88 -10.33 23.77 -6.73
N PRO A 89 -9.13 23.19 -6.95
CA PRO A 89 -8.95 21.75 -7.14
C PRO A 89 -8.97 21.03 -5.78
N THR A 90 -10.14 20.88 -5.15
CA THR A 90 -10.20 20.47 -3.72
C THR A 90 -10.86 19.12 -3.44
N SER A 91 -11.05 18.26 -4.43
CA SER A 91 -11.50 16.88 -4.17
C SER A 91 -10.52 15.88 -4.74
N LEU A 92 -9.48 15.54 -3.96
CA LEU A 92 -8.75 14.28 -4.15
C LEU A 92 -9.78 13.17 -4.30
N GLY A 93 -9.76 12.47 -5.44
CA GLY A 93 -10.69 11.38 -5.70
C GLY A 93 -10.61 10.29 -4.63
N PRO A 94 -11.52 9.30 -4.65
CA PRO A 94 -11.49 8.18 -3.73
C PRO A 94 -10.09 7.52 -3.71
N LEU A 95 -9.51 7.43 -2.51
CA LEU A 95 -8.17 6.91 -2.25
C LEU A 95 -8.28 5.53 -1.60
N PHE A 96 -7.79 4.50 -2.27
CA PHE A 96 -7.56 3.20 -1.69
C PHE A 96 -6.29 3.24 -0.84
N THR A 97 -6.33 2.64 0.36
CA THR A 97 -5.16 2.44 1.20
C THR A 97 -5.23 1.08 1.86
N PHE A 98 -4.19 0.27 1.65
CA PHE A 98 -3.98 -0.99 2.35
C PHE A 98 -2.70 -0.89 3.20
N LYS A 99 -2.76 -1.42 4.42
CA LYS A 99 -1.63 -1.50 5.34
C LYS A 99 -1.60 -2.89 5.95
N GLY A 100 -0.43 -3.49 6.04
CA GLY A 100 -0.26 -4.76 6.73
C GLY A 100 1.17 -4.99 7.14
N GLN A 101 1.35 -5.81 8.17
CA GLN A 101 2.66 -6.30 8.56
C GLN A 101 2.64 -7.82 8.74
N SER A 102 3.76 -8.47 8.44
CA SER A 102 3.99 -9.88 8.73
C SER A 102 5.40 -10.07 9.25
N SER A 103 5.54 -10.78 10.37
CA SER A 103 6.84 -11.15 10.93
C SER A 103 7.22 -12.57 10.53
N THR A 104 8.51 -12.78 10.26
CA THR A 104 9.09 -14.09 9.96
C THR A 104 10.34 -14.30 10.79
N VAL A 105 10.56 -15.52 11.27
CA VAL A 105 11.82 -15.89 11.91
C VAL A 105 12.93 -15.89 10.86
N CYS A 106 14.05 -15.26 11.18
CA CYS A 106 15.25 -15.25 10.35
C CYS A 106 16.29 -16.19 10.94
N SER A 107 17.05 -16.85 10.08
CA SER A 107 18.18 -17.69 10.50
C SER A 107 19.40 -16.87 10.93
N THR A 108 19.37 -15.56 10.74
CA THR A 108 20.55 -14.71 10.79
C THR A 108 20.28 -13.41 11.56
N PRO A 109 21.15 -13.03 12.52
CA PRO A 109 20.85 -11.95 13.46
C PRO A 109 21.12 -10.53 12.95
N ASN A 110 21.91 -10.36 11.89
CA ASN A 110 22.37 -9.03 11.46
C ASN A 110 21.89 -8.67 10.06
N ILE A 111 20.69 -8.08 9.97
CA ILE A 111 20.05 -7.59 8.72
C ILE A 111 20.93 -6.56 7.97
N MET A 112 21.86 -5.88 8.65
CA MET A 112 22.73 -4.86 8.06
C MET A 112 24.01 -5.40 7.39
N SER A 113 24.27 -6.71 7.40
CA SER A 113 25.46 -7.25 6.74
C SER A 113 25.39 -7.07 5.21
N PRO A 114 26.52 -6.84 4.51
CA PRO A 114 26.51 -6.69 3.04
C PRO A 114 25.93 -7.90 2.30
N SER A 115 26.18 -9.12 2.79
CA SER A 115 25.60 -10.35 2.24
C SER A 115 24.08 -10.41 2.42
N HIS A 116 23.54 -9.81 3.49
CA HIS A 116 22.10 -9.71 3.68
C HIS A 116 21.42 -8.68 2.80
N ARG A 117 22.10 -7.60 2.41
CA ARG A 117 21.51 -6.64 1.49
C ARG A 117 20.99 -7.33 0.23
N THR A 118 21.76 -8.28 -0.32
CA THR A 118 21.34 -9.08 -1.47
C THR A 118 20.14 -9.97 -1.13
N ALA A 119 20.14 -10.66 0.01
CA ALA A 119 19.02 -11.50 0.44
C ALA A 119 17.72 -10.69 0.66
N ILE A 120 17.83 -9.50 1.24
CA ILE A 120 16.71 -8.57 1.46
C ILE A 120 16.19 -8.05 0.13
N LEU A 121 17.08 -7.69 -0.80
CA LEU A 121 16.68 -7.32 -2.16
C LEU A 121 15.90 -8.45 -2.84
N SER A 122 16.40 -9.69 -2.76
CA SER A 122 15.69 -10.86 -3.29
C SER A 122 14.32 -11.06 -2.63
N HIS A 123 14.23 -10.88 -1.31
CA HIS A 123 12.96 -10.93 -0.57
C HIS A 123 11.99 -9.83 -1.00
N LEU A 124 12.45 -8.59 -1.13
CA LEU A 124 11.64 -7.46 -1.59
C LEU A 124 11.13 -7.68 -3.03
N VAL A 125 11.96 -8.24 -3.91
CA VAL A 125 11.56 -8.62 -5.26
C VAL A 125 10.50 -9.73 -5.23
N TYR A 126 10.67 -10.73 -4.36
CA TYR A 126 9.66 -11.78 -4.16
C TYR A 126 8.33 -11.19 -3.69
N VAL A 127 8.34 -10.35 -2.65
CA VAL A 127 7.13 -9.69 -2.12
C VAL A 127 6.46 -8.86 -3.21
N ARG A 128 7.22 -8.09 -4.00
CA ARG A 128 6.70 -7.34 -5.15
C ARG A 128 6.01 -8.28 -6.13
N SER A 129 6.66 -9.35 -6.55
CA SER A 129 6.10 -10.28 -7.55
C SER A 129 4.85 -11.01 -7.06
N GLU A 130 4.73 -11.30 -5.77
CA GLU A 130 3.51 -11.85 -5.18
C GLU A 130 2.37 -10.82 -5.20
N LEU A 131 2.66 -9.55 -4.87
CA LEU A 131 1.68 -8.45 -4.96
C LEU A 131 1.26 -8.17 -6.40
N GLU A 132 2.19 -8.17 -7.36
CA GLU A 132 1.89 -8.05 -8.80
C GLU A 132 0.98 -9.19 -9.27
N ARG A 133 1.28 -10.43 -8.87
CA ARG A 133 0.44 -11.60 -9.21
C ARG A 133 -0.96 -11.48 -8.62
N ALA A 134 -1.08 -11.02 -7.38
CA ALA A 134 -2.35 -10.88 -6.68
C ALA A 134 -3.21 -9.73 -7.23
N SER A 135 -2.58 -8.65 -7.70
CA SER A 135 -3.25 -7.44 -8.14
C SER A 135 -3.39 -7.29 -9.66
N LEU A 136 -2.62 -8.06 -10.43
CA LEU A 136 -2.41 -7.88 -11.86
C LEU A 136 -1.86 -6.48 -12.24
N LEU A 137 -1.28 -5.77 -11.27
CA LEU A 137 -0.63 -4.48 -11.47
C LEU A 137 0.83 -4.69 -11.88
N GLN A 138 1.34 -3.82 -12.74
CA GLN A 138 2.76 -3.77 -13.07
C GLN A 138 3.45 -2.73 -12.17
N LEU A 139 4.18 -3.21 -11.16
CA LEU A 139 4.86 -2.38 -10.17
C LEU A 139 6.30 -2.13 -10.60
N ARG A 140 6.66 -0.85 -10.76
CA ARG A 140 8.02 -0.43 -11.11
C ARG A 140 8.64 0.34 -9.95
N PRO A 141 9.94 0.17 -9.67
CA PRO A 141 10.58 0.96 -8.62
C PRO A 141 10.45 2.46 -8.95
N GLU A 142 10.19 3.29 -7.93
CA GLU A 142 10.12 4.75 -8.10
C GLU A 142 11.48 5.31 -8.56
N ASN A 143 12.57 4.81 -7.98
CA ASN A 143 13.93 5.11 -8.38
C ASN A 143 14.59 3.87 -9.00
N THR A 144 14.84 3.91 -10.31
CA THR A 144 15.46 2.81 -11.05
C THR A 144 16.96 2.66 -10.74
N GLU A 145 17.66 3.77 -10.49
CA GLU A 145 19.11 3.78 -10.25
C GLU A 145 19.45 3.25 -8.85
N ASN A 146 18.64 3.63 -7.86
CA ASN A 146 18.81 3.19 -6.49
C ASN A 146 17.44 2.90 -5.83
N PRO A 147 16.85 1.72 -6.10
CA PRO A 147 15.51 1.39 -5.60
C PRO A 147 15.47 1.17 -4.08
N LEU A 148 16.61 0.85 -3.46
CA LEU A 148 16.68 0.47 -2.04
C LEU A 148 17.22 1.61 -1.18
N VAL A 149 16.38 2.07 -0.26
CA VAL A 149 16.75 3.06 0.74
C VAL A 149 17.07 2.35 2.05
N ALA A 150 18.35 2.32 2.43
CA ALA A 150 18.75 1.85 3.75
C ALA A 150 18.51 2.95 4.80
N PHE A 151 18.01 2.56 5.97
CA PHE A 151 17.91 3.42 7.15
C PHE A 151 18.49 2.70 8.36
N LYS A 152 18.53 3.39 9.51
CA LYS A 152 19.28 2.97 10.73
C LYS A 152 19.19 1.47 11.05
N GLU A 153 18.00 0.91 10.96
CA GLU A 153 17.72 -0.48 11.33
C GLU A 153 16.95 -1.21 10.22
N GLY A 154 17.04 -0.82 8.95
CA GLY A 154 16.26 -1.53 7.93
C GLY A 154 16.41 -1.02 6.52
N PHE A 155 15.52 -1.51 5.67
CA PHE A 155 15.47 -1.18 4.26
C PHE A 155 14.05 -0.86 3.83
N ALA A 156 13.91 0.11 2.94
CA ALA A 156 12.66 0.47 2.31
C ALA A 156 12.82 0.52 0.80
N VAL A 157 11.77 0.16 0.09
CA VAL A 157 11.65 0.35 -1.36
C VAL A 157 10.26 0.87 -1.67
N ARG A 158 10.19 1.84 -2.57
CA ARG A 158 8.92 2.30 -3.14
C ARG A 158 8.77 1.83 -4.57
N PHE A 159 7.61 1.27 -4.87
CA PHE A 159 7.15 1.00 -6.22
C PHE A 159 5.98 1.90 -6.58
N VAL A 160 5.83 2.17 -7.87
CA VAL A 160 4.73 2.90 -8.47
C VAL A 160 4.13 2.06 -9.60
N CYS A 161 2.83 2.21 -9.82
CA CYS A 161 2.16 1.61 -10.98
C CYS A 161 1.16 2.58 -11.59
N MET A 162 0.93 2.43 -12.89
CA MET A 162 -0.20 3.01 -13.61
C MET A 162 -1.09 1.86 -14.08
N HIS A 163 -2.38 1.95 -13.81
CA HIS A 163 -3.35 0.93 -14.17
C HIS A 163 -4.56 1.56 -14.83
N ALA A 164 -4.86 1.09 -16.04
CA ALA A 164 -6.04 1.50 -16.78
C ALA A 164 -7.18 0.52 -16.45
N ILE A 165 -8.23 0.99 -15.78
CA ILE A 165 -9.44 0.19 -15.57
C ILE A 165 -10.25 0.20 -16.88
N PRO A 166 -10.46 -0.96 -17.54
CA PRO A 166 -11.40 -1.07 -18.64
C PRO A 166 -12.83 -1.02 -18.08
N LEU A 167 -13.56 0.05 -18.36
CA LEU A 167 -14.93 0.21 -17.84
C LEU A 167 -15.90 -0.82 -18.42
N GLY A 168 -15.61 -1.35 -19.62
CA GLY A 168 -16.42 -2.36 -20.29
C GLY A 168 -16.53 -3.70 -19.54
N TRP A 169 -15.56 -4.04 -18.67
CA TRP A 169 -15.60 -5.30 -17.91
C TRP A 169 -16.73 -5.35 -16.88
N PHE A 170 -17.20 -4.19 -16.43
CA PHE A 170 -18.20 -4.09 -15.37
C PHE A 170 -19.62 -3.83 -15.91
N LEU A 171 -19.75 -3.56 -17.21
CA LEU A 171 -21.03 -3.37 -17.89
C LEU A 171 -21.64 -4.69 -18.36
N SER A 172 -20.81 -5.66 -18.73
CA SER A 172 -21.26 -7.03 -18.96
C SER A 172 -21.51 -7.67 -17.59
N GLY A 173 -22.74 -7.55 -17.08
CA GLY A 173 -23.19 -8.36 -15.95
C GLY A 173 -22.78 -9.81 -16.20
N GLU A 174 -22.10 -10.41 -15.22
CA GLU A 174 -21.76 -11.84 -15.24
C GLU A 174 -23.02 -12.66 -15.51
N GLN A 175 -23.20 -13.11 -16.75
CA GLN A 175 -23.59 -14.47 -17.13
C GLN A 175 -23.80 -14.50 -18.67
N ASP A 176 -23.09 -15.44 -19.31
CA ASP A 176 -23.47 -16.11 -20.57
C ASP A 176 -22.92 -15.66 -21.93
N ASN A 177 -22.12 -14.60 -22.09
CA ASN A 177 -21.68 -14.20 -23.44
C ASN A 177 -20.19 -13.81 -23.61
N GLU A 178 -19.27 -14.65 -23.11
CA GLU A 178 -17.85 -14.58 -23.46
C GLU A 178 -17.62 -14.74 -24.98
N LYS A 179 -18.52 -15.47 -25.67
CA LYS A 179 -18.38 -15.82 -27.10
C LYS A 179 -18.82 -14.69 -28.05
N GLN A 180 -19.84 -13.91 -27.69
CA GLN A 180 -20.30 -12.76 -28.51
C GLN A 180 -19.38 -11.53 -28.44
N ARG A 181 -18.47 -11.51 -27.46
CA ARG A 181 -17.59 -10.36 -27.22
C ARG A 181 -16.48 -10.21 -28.25
N ARG A 182 -15.95 -11.33 -28.77
CA ARG A 182 -14.90 -11.30 -29.80
C ARG A 182 -15.38 -10.80 -31.17
N GLU A 183 -16.68 -10.87 -31.44
CA GLU A 183 -17.25 -10.45 -32.73
C GLU A 183 -17.69 -8.98 -32.74
N ARG A 184 -17.94 -8.35 -31.58
CA ARG A 184 -18.37 -6.94 -31.50
C ARG A 184 -17.25 -5.91 -31.33
N GLU A 185 -16.03 -6.33 -31.00
CA GLU A 185 -14.90 -5.42 -30.85
C GLU A 185 -14.38 -4.88 -32.20
N THR A 186 -14.87 -5.39 -33.35
CA THR A 186 -14.36 -5.01 -34.67
C THR A 186 -15.15 -3.88 -35.37
N GLU A 187 -16.37 -3.54 -34.94
CA GLU A 187 -17.25 -2.70 -35.78
C GLU A 187 -17.81 -1.43 -35.16
N THR A 188 -17.60 -1.14 -33.88
CA THR A 188 -18.05 0.15 -33.32
C THR A 188 -16.92 0.85 -32.61
N GLY A 189 -16.53 2.01 -33.14
CA GLY A 189 -15.60 2.98 -32.53
C GLY A 189 -16.14 3.61 -31.25
N ALA A 190 -16.72 2.80 -30.35
CA ALA A 190 -16.94 3.16 -28.96
C ALA A 190 -15.55 3.25 -28.32
N GLY A 191 -15.00 4.47 -28.32
CA GLY A 191 -13.65 4.76 -27.87
C GLY A 191 -13.32 4.04 -26.56
N ASP A 192 -12.17 3.37 -26.55
CA ASP A 192 -11.62 2.57 -25.47
C ASP A 192 -11.77 3.30 -24.12
N MET A 193 -12.85 2.98 -23.40
CA MET A 193 -13.23 3.70 -22.18
C MET A 193 -12.38 3.19 -21.02
N ARG A 194 -11.24 3.85 -20.83
CA ARG A 194 -10.30 3.55 -19.75
C ARG A 194 -10.27 4.67 -18.72
N LYS A 195 -10.12 4.29 -17.45
CA LYS A 195 -9.85 5.21 -16.35
C LYS A 195 -8.47 4.87 -15.79
N ASP A 196 -7.53 5.80 -15.90
CA ASP A 196 -6.21 5.59 -15.34
C ASP A 196 -6.16 5.88 -13.85
N ILE A 197 -5.46 5.00 -13.15
CA ILE A 197 -5.28 5.04 -11.71
C ILE A 197 -3.80 4.88 -11.41
N LYS A 198 -3.28 5.71 -10.52
CA LYS A 198 -1.91 5.62 -10.03
C LYS A 198 -1.88 4.91 -8.69
N GLY A 199 -0.95 3.97 -8.54
CA GLY A 199 -0.67 3.28 -7.30
C GLY A 199 0.75 3.53 -6.81
N GLU A 200 0.92 3.46 -5.49
CA GLU A 200 2.19 3.56 -4.77
C GLU A 200 2.25 2.44 -3.73
N LEU A 201 3.33 1.68 -3.74
CA LEU A 201 3.61 0.59 -2.82
C LEU A 201 4.90 0.88 -2.06
N ASP A 202 4.82 1.05 -0.75
CA ASP A 202 5.97 1.04 0.14
C ASP A 202 6.12 -0.37 0.74
N ILE A 203 7.31 -0.97 0.59
CA ILE A 203 7.69 -2.19 1.31
C ILE A 203 8.86 -1.82 2.22
N ILE A 204 8.72 -2.12 3.51
CA ILE A 204 9.70 -1.79 4.55
C ILE A 204 10.04 -3.07 5.30
N VAL A 205 11.33 -3.31 5.49
CA VAL A 205 11.87 -4.49 6.17
C VAL A 205 12.81 -4.05 7.27
N PHE A 206 12.61 -4.55 8.49
CA PHE A 206 13.43 -4.24 9.66
C PHE A 206 13.48 -5.44 10.63
N PRO A 207 14.45 -5.49 11.55
CA PRO A 207 14.53 -6.50 12.58
C PRO A 207 13.27 -6.54 13.43
N ASP A 208 12.82 -7.76 13.70
CA ASP A 208 11.82 -8.02 14.72
C ASP A 208 12.54 -8.46 16.01
N HIS A 209 12.30 -7.70 17.09
CA HIS A 209 12.84 -7.95 18.42
C HIS A 209 11.80 -8.55 19.38
N SER A 210 10.66 -9.00 18.87
CA SER A 210 9.60 -9.65 19.65
C SER A 210 10.06 -10.93 20.35
N HIS A 211 11.09 -11.60 19.82
CA HIS A 211 11.68 -12.80 20.40
C HIS A 211 13.12 -12.56 20.88
N HIS A 212 13.41 -12.99 22.11
CA HIS A 212 14.74 -12.82 22.72
C HIS A 212 15.81 -13.81 22.19
N ILE A 213 15.39 -14.95 21.65
CA ILE A 213 16.29 -16.07 21.30
C ILE A 213 16.53 -16.13 19.79
N LEU A 214 15.49 -15.92 18.99
CA LEU A 214 15.54 -16.05 17.54
C LEU A 214 15.42 -14.67 16.90
N PRO A 215 16.36 -14.27 16.03
CA PRO A 215 16.22 -13.03 15.30
C PRO A 215 15.03 -13.13 14.36
N GLY A 216 14.17 -12.12 14.38
CA GLY A 216 13.06 -12.03 13.43
C GLY A 216 13.26 -10.89 12.44
N GLN A 217 12.40 -10.87 11.43
CA GLN A 217 12.29 -9.80 10.45
C GLN A 217 10.81 -9.48 10.27
N THR A 218 10.46 -8.21 10.41
CA THR A 218 9.14 -7.70 10.09
C THR A 218 9.15 -7.11 8.69
N THR A 219 8.21 -7.55 7.87
CA THR A 219 7.90 -6.93 6.57
C THR A 219 6.62 -6.13 6.70
N MET A 220 6.69 -4.83 6.48
CA MET A 220 5.57 -3.91 6.42
C MET A 220 5.26 -3.54 4.98
N ILE A 221 3.97 -3.56 4.63
CA ILE A 221 3.46 -3.17 3.33
C ILE A 221 2.47 -2.03 3.52
N LYS A 222 2.63 -0.99 2.71
CA LYS A 222 1.66 0.10 2.59
C LYS A 222 1.40 0.34 1.11
N PHE A 223 0.19 0.05 0.67
CA PHE A 223 -0.24 0.32 -0.69
C PHE A 223 -1.27 1.44 -0.70
N ARG A 224 -1.14 2.36 -1.65
CA ARG A 224 -2.06 3.47 -1.87
C ARG A 224 -2.40 3.54 -3.34
N MET A 225 -3.66 3.80 -3.68
CA MET A 225 -4.07 3.94 -5.06
C MET A 225 -5.15 5.00 -5.21
N GLY A 226 -4.99 5.89 -6.19
CA GLY A 226 -5.87 7.04 -6.40
C GLY A 226 -6.07 7.36 -7.88
N VAL A 227 -7.23 7.95 -8.18
CA VAL A 227 -7.59 8.36 -9.54
C VAL A 227 -6.71 9.52 -9.97
N VAL A 228 -6.14 9.42 -11.18
CA VAL A 228 -5.42 10.53 -11.80
C VAL A 228 -6.45 11.35 -12.58
N ASN A 229 -6.71 12.58 -12.13
CA ASN A 229 -7.45 13.54 -12.94
C ASN A 229 -6.45 14.11 -13.96
N PHE A 230 -6.56 13.72 -15.23
CA PHE A 230 -5.87 14.47 -16.29
C PHE A 230 -6.61 15.79 -16.46
N SER A 231 -5.95 16.88 -16.06
CA SER A 231 -6.34 18.25 -16.36
C SER A 231 -6.07 18.58 -17.81
#